data_AF-A0A3A9ZH10-F1
#
_entry.id   AF-A0A3A9ZH10-F1
#
_cell.length_a   1.000
_cell.length_b   1.000
_cell.length_c   1.000
_cell.angle_alpha   90.00
_cell.angle_beta   90.00
_cell.angle_gamma   90.00
#
_symmetry.space_group_name_H-M   'P 1'
#
loop_
_entity.id
_entity.type
_entity.pdbx_description
1 polymer ?
#
loop_
_entity_poly.entity_id
_entity_poly.type
_entity_poly.pdbx_seq_one_letter_code
_entity_poly.pdbx_strand_id
1 'polypeptide(L)'
;MSRWGRIGSGVSRLRSRVSGLRGAAEREQERREREAGERGEAEVAAAAPRRAPEAESGVPRQGQPERSRREEPAPAAAAQSGGRAEEPAARPAAEHAVPAAAAGRSGGGRPPSPGSSPGVSGPQRPEPAEAIPWGVRVAAEAGWRVLVVAGVIWVLMQVISAVSLLVISFAAGLLITALLQPFVGWLKRMGLSRGAATALTAFGGFAVMGLIGWFVVWQVIENTDQLVDQVQQGVDKLRDWILDLPFDITEKNLDEWVDNINTWIGDNSDTLTSAGLEGVNYAMEFFTGAGITLFVVLFLLYDGAGVWQWFLRLVPRAAREGVAGAGPRAWITLTGYVRGTVIVALIDAIGIGIGLLVIDVPMAVPLAVIVFVSSFVPLVGAIVSGALAVVVALVTNGVVPALLVLGVVLLVQQIEGHILQPFILGRMVRVHPLAVVLGVAAGSMLAGIPGAIVAVPLIAVTNTVVSYLRAYQEEADHRAGRDVQGGATVAELTPTEPPGSTEPPLTPGATDR
;
A
#
# COMPACT_ATOMS: atom_id res chain seq x y z
N MET A 1 -10.75 -13.35 57.89
CA MET A 1 -11.31 -13.95 56.65
C MET A 1 -10.90 -13.10 55.47
N SER A 2 -10.44 -13.70 54.36
CA SER A 2 -9.46 -13.06 53.47
C SER A 2 -10.06 -12.29 52.28
N ARG A 3 -9.34 -11.22 51.88
CA ARG A 3 -9.62 -10.35 50.73
C ARG A 3 -9.68 -11.11 49.38
N TRP A 4 -9.08 -12.30 49.33
CA TRP A 4 -8.95 -13.18 48.16
C TRP A 4 -10.28 -13.81 47.69
N GLY A 5 -11.21 -14.14 48.61
CA GLY A 5 -12.47 -14.80 48.24
C GLY A 5 -13.36 -13.98 47.28
N ARG A 6 -13.27 -12.64 47.32
CA ARG A 6 -14.05 -11.77 46.42
C ARG A 6 -13.57 -11.81 44.97
N ILE A 7 -12.26 -11.98 44.74
CA ILE A 7 -11.67 -11.96 43.39
C ILE A 7 -12.11 -13.19 42.58
N GLY A 8 -12.11 -14.39 43.18
CA GLY A 8 -12.57 -15.62 42.53
C GLY A 8 -14.01 -15.53 42.00
N SER A 9 -14.91 -14.89 42.76
CA SER A 9 -16.30 -14.65 42.35
C SER A 9 -16.46 -13.69 41.17
N GLY A 10 -15.45 -12.87 40.87
CA GLY A 10 -15.45 -11.98 39.71
C GLY A 10 -15.15 -12.75 38.42
N VAL A 11 -14.14 -13.62 38.48
CA VAL A 11 -13.67 -14.41 37.33
C VAL A 11 -14.74 -15.40 36.83
N SER A 12 -15.46 -16.07 37.74
CA SER A 12 -16.54 -16.99 37.34
C SER A 12 -17.70 -16.28 36.64
N ARG A 13 -18.10 -15.10 37.12
CA ARG A 13 -19.15 -14.25 36.49
C ARG A 13 -18.71 -13.65 35.15
N LEU A 14 -17.41 -13.42 34.94
CA LEU A 14 -16.89 -13.01 33.65
C LEU A 14 -16.94 -14.17 32.65
N ARG A 15 -16.55 -15.38 33.08
CA ARG A 15 -16.55 -16.59 32.24
C ARG A 15 -17.95 -16.95 31.72
N SER A 16 -18.98 -16.86 32.58
CA SER A 16 -20.38 -17.13 32.17
C SER A 16 -20.96 -16.08 31.22
N ARG A 17 -20.55 -14.81 31.34
CA ARG A 17 -20.91 -13.77 30.36
C ARG A 17 -20.25 -13.99 29.00
N VAL A 18 -18.98 -14.40 28.98
CA VAL A 18 -18.27 -14.71 27.72
C VAL A 18 -18.87 -15.93 27.01
N SER A 19 -19.23 -17.00 27.74
CA SER A 19 -19.93 -18.14 27.13
C SER A 19 -21.32 -17.78 26.61
N GLY A 20 -22.05 -16.90 27.31
CA GLY A 20 -23.35 -16.40 26.86
C GLY A 20 -23.26 -15.57 25.56
N LEU A 21 -22.23 -14.73 25.41
CA LEU A 21 -21.97 -13.97 24.18
C LEU A 21 -21.60 -14.88 23.00
N ARG A 22 -20.79 -15.92 23.24
CA ARG A 22 -20.43 -16.90 22.20
C ARG A 22 -21.67 -17.64 21.66
N GLY A 23 -22.51 -18.16 22.55
CA GLY A 23 -23.78 -18.80 22.16
C GLY A 23 -24.85 -17.84 21.64
N ALA A 24 -24.65 -16.52 21.72
CA ALA A 24 -25.48 -15.53 21.01
C ALA A 24 -24.98 -15.34 19.57
N ALA A 25 -23.66 -15.22 19.39
CA ALA A 25 -23.03 -15.12 18.08
C ALA A 25 -23.27 -16.36 17.20
N GLU A 26 -23.16 -17.57 17.77
CA GLU A 26 -23.44 -18.83 17.06
C GLU A 26 -24.90 -18.89 16.56
N ARG A 27 -25.88 -18.46 17.38
CA ARG A 27 -27.29 -18.39 16.96
C ARG A 27 -27.57 -17.30 15.91
N GLU A 28 -26.85 -16.19 15.94
CA GLU A 28 -26.99 -15.17 14.89
C GLU A 28 -26.31 -15.59 13.58
N GLN A 29 -25.24 -16.39 13.66
CA GLN A 29 -24.64 -17.02 12.48
C GLN A 29 -25.58 -18.07 11.86
N GLU A 30 -26.13 -18.99 12.65
CA GLU A 30 -27.14 -19.95 12.16
C GLU A 30 -28.33 -19.23 11.51
N ARG A 31 -28.79 -18.11 12.08
CA ARG A 31 -29.87 -17.31 11.50
C ARG A 31 -29.48 -16.70 10.15
N ARG A 32 -28.25 -16.17 10.01
CA ARG A 32 -27.76 -15.64 8.73
C ARG A 32 -27.54 -16.72 7.68
N GLU A 33 -27.11 -17.91 8.08
CA GLU A 33 -26.97 -19.06 7.18
C GLU A 33 -28.34 -19.54 6.67
N ARG A 34 -29.38 -19.56 7.53
CA ARG A 34 -30.77 -19.81 7.09
C ARG A 34 -31.30 -18.71 6.17
N GLU A 35 -31.12 -17.44 6.51
CA GLU A 35 -31.56 -16.32 5.65
C GLU A 35 -30.78 -16.26 4.32
N ALA A 36 -29.54 -16.74 4.28
CA ALA A 36 -28.78 -16.90 3.03
C ALA A 36 -29.28 -18.10 2.21
N GLY A 37 -29.62 -19.21 2.86
CA GLY A 37 -30.26 -20.37 2.23
C GLY A 37 -31.61 -20.03 1.61
N GLU A 38 -32.50 -19.38 2.35
CA GLU A 38 -33.82 -18.92 1.87
C GLU A 38 -33.70 -17.95 0.68
N ARG A 39 -32.70 -17.06 0.69
CA ARG A 39 -32.41 -16.19 -0.48
C ARG A 39 -31.89 -16.98 -1.67
N GLY A 40 -30.99 -17.93 -1.46
CA GLY A 40 -30.49 -18.81 -2.52
C GLY A 40 -31.60 -19.65 -3.15
N GLU A 41 -32.51 -20.21 -2.34
CA GLU A 41 -33.69 -20.94 -2.83
C GLU A 41 -34.66 -20.02 -3.58
N ALA A 42 -34.89 -18.79 -3.10
CA ALA A 42 -35.72 -17.82 -3.81
C ALA A 42 -35.10 -17.37 -5.14
N GLU A 43 -33.78 -17.23 -5.22
CA GLU A 43 -33.05 -16.86 -6.43
C GLU A 43 -33.01 -18.02 -7.45
N VAL A 44 -32.83 -19.26 -6.99
CA VAL A 44 -32.95 -20.47 -7.83
C VAL A 44 -34.39 -20.67 -8.32
N ALA A 45 -35.40 -20.42 -7.48
CA ALA A 45 -36.81 -20.46 -7.88
C ALA A 45 -37.17 -19.34 -8.88
N ALA A 46 -36.54 -18.17 -8.78
CA ALA A 46 -36.68 -17.09 -9.75
C ALA A 46 -35.96 -17.38 -11.08
N ALA A 47 -34.88 -18.15 -11.07
CA ALA A 47 -34.12 -18.58 -12.24
C ALA A 47 -34.74 -19.78 -13.00
N ALA A 48 -35.75 -20.44 -12.43
CA ALA A 48 -36.45 -21.54 -13.10
C ALA A 48 -37.25 -21.03 -14.32
N PRO A 49 -37.10 -21.66 -15.52
CA PRO A 49 -37.75 -21.18 -16.73
C PRO A 49 -39.28 -21.33 -16.64
N ARG A 50 -39.98 -20.19 -16.62
CA ARG A 50 -41.46 -20.15 -16.64
C ARG A 50 -41.97 -20.76 -17.95
N ARG A 51 -42.60 -21.94 -17.88
CA ARG A 51 -43.46 -22.43 -18.98
C ARG A 51 -44.63 -21.46 -19.16
N ALA A 52 -44.88 -21.06 -20.40
CA ALA A 52 -46.03 -20.23 -20.72
C ALA A 52 -47.33 -21.02 -20.53
N PRO A 53 -48.36 -20.45 -19.89
CA PRO A 53 -49.72 -20.95 -20.00
C PRO A 53 -50.36 -20.43 -21.31
N GLU A 54 -51.12 -21.30 -21.96
CA GLU A 54 -51.96 -20.94 -23.10
C GLU A 54 -53.10 -20.00 -22.68
N ALA A 55 -53.66 -19.27 -23.65
CA ALA A 55 -54.73 -18.32 -23.39
C ALA A 55 -56.08 -19.03 -23.24
N GLU A 56 -56.81 -18.73 -22.16
CA GLU A 56 -58.26 -18.91 -22.14
C GLU A 56 -58.98 -17.85 -21.30
N SER A 57 -60.24 -17.58 -21.67
CA SER A 57 -61.03 -16.43 -21.25
C SER A 57 -61.90 -16.68 -20.00
N GLY A 58 -62.01 -15.71 -19.09
CA GLY A 58 -63.03 -15.76 -18.03
C GLY A 58 -62.97 -14.64 -16.98
N VAL A 59 -64.14 -14.08 -16.63
CA VAL A 59 -64.36 -12.92 -15.73
C VAL A 59 -65.72 -13.14 -15.01
N PRO A 60 -66.03 -12.67 -13.77
CA PRO A 60 -65.24 -12.44 -12.55
C PRO A 60 -65.90 -13.05 -11.26
N ARG A 61 -65.26 -12.95 -10.07
CA ARG A 61 -65.85 -12.35 -8.81
C ARG A 61 -65.12 -12.64 -7.48
N GLN A 62 -65.16 -11.62 -6.60
CA GLN A 62 -65.19 -11.61 -5.11
C GLN A 62 -64.01 -12.15 -4.27
N GLY A 63 -63.55 -11.32 -3.32
CA GLY A 63 -62.61 -11.70 -2.25
C GLY A 63 -61.74 -10.56 -1.69
N GLN A 64 -62.32 -9.64 -0.90
CA GLN A 64 -61.59 -8.66 -0.05
C GLN A 64 -61.43 -9.25 1.39
N PRO A 65 -60.67 -8.62 2.32
CA PRO A 65 -59.64 -7.58 2.22
C PRO A 65 -58.36 -7.93 3.06
N GLU A 66 -57.36 -7.04 3.11
CA GLU A 66 -56.84 -6.40 4.35
C GLU A 66 -55.47 -5.70 4.18
N ARG A 67 -55.37 -4.47 4.72
CA ARG A 67 -54.20 -3.82 5.41
C ARG A 67 -52.83 -3.76 4.68
N SER A 68 -51.97 -2.76 4.89
CA SER A 68 -52.04 -1.46 5.57
C SER A 68 -50.77 -0.70 5.18
N ARG A 69 -50.85 0.58 4.79
CA ARG A 69 -49.67 1.44 4.57
C ARG A 69 -49.77 2.65 5.48
N ARG A 70 -48.71 2.91 6.24
CA ARG A 70 -48.63 3.98 7.24
C ARG A 70 -47.52 4.94 6.82
N GLU A 71 -47.82 6.22 6.79
CA GLU A 71 -46.91 7.27 6.36
C GLU A 71 -45.84 7.57 7.42
N GLU A 72 -44.73 8.14 6.97
CA GLU A 72 -43.61 8.64 7.78
C GLU A 72 -43.62 10.19 7.75
N PRO A 73 -43.31 10.90 8.84
CA PRO A 73 -43.64 12.32 8.97
C PRO A 73 -42.54 13.29 8.50
N ALA A 74 -42.96 14.48 8.07
CA ALA A 74 -42.09 15.63 7.80
C ALA A 74 -41.69 16.39 9.09
N PRO A 75 -40.66 17.26 9.03
CA PRO A 75 -40.44 18.30 10.02
C PRO A 75 -40.59 19.75 9.48
N ALA A 76 -41.48 20.48 10.14
CA ALA A 76 -41.38 21.89 10.57
C ALA A 76 -40.81 22.98 9.62
N ALA A 77 -41.67 23.97 9.33
CA ALA A 77 -41.27 25.35 9.05
C ALA A 77 -41.62 26.26 10.26
N ALA A 78 -40.76 27.24 10.54
CA ALA A 78 -41.01 28.35 11.47
C ALA A 78 -40.45 29.65 10.86
N ALA A 79 -40.99 30.80 11.26
CA ALA A 79 -41.06 31.98 10.37
C ALA A 79 -40.25 33.22 10.81
N GLN A 80 -40.07 34.15 9.85
CA GLN A 80 -39.73 35.60 9.99
C GLN A 80 -38.27 35.92 10.42
N SER A 81 -37.61 37.04 10.05
CA SER A 81 -38.08 38.36 9.55
C SER A 81 -37.00 39.18 8.78
N GLY A 82 -37.40 39.97 7.75
CA GLY A 82 -36.75 41.21 7.23
C GLY A 82 -35.42 41.12 6.42
N GLY A 83 -35.10 41.99 5.45
CA GLY A 83 -35.85 43.09 4.78
C GLY A 83 -34.93 44.13 4.06
N ARG A 84 -35.37 44.67 2.90
CA ARG A 84 -34.70 45.63 1.93
C ARG A 84 -33.69 45.00 0.93
N ALA A 85 -33.70 45.24 -0.40
CA ALA A 85 -33.92 46.43 -1.28
C ALA A 85 -32.69 47.36 -1.33
N GLU A 86 -32.12 47.86 -2.45
CA GLU A 86 -32.58 48.07 -3.86
C GLU A 86 -31.43 47.98 -4.92
N GLU A 87 -31.81 47.74 -6.18
CA GLU A 87 -31.33 48.23 -7.51
C GLU A 87 -29.82 48.42 -7.91
N PRO A 88 -29.42 48.05 -9.17
CA PRO A 88 -28.11 48.36 -9.76
C PRO A 88 -28.14 49.41 -10.90
N ALA A 89 -27.11 50.27 -11.02
CA ALA A 89 -27.03 51.31 -12.06
C ALA A 89 -25.69 51.36 -12.86
N ALA A 90 -25.85 51.43 -14.19
CA ALA A 90 -25.09 52.11 -15.25
C ALA A 90 -23.54 52.26 -15.26
N ARG A 91 -22.99 52.14 -16.48
CA ARG A 91 -21.64 52.62 -16.91
C ARG A 91 -21.62 54.16 -17.07
N PRO A 92 -20.44 54.80 -17.24
CA PRO A 92 -19.99 55.13 -18.61
C PRO A 92 -18.45 55.04 -18.81
N ALA A 93 -17.94 55.55 -19.94
CA ALA A 93 -16.58 55.35 -20.47
C ALA A 93 -15.77 56.65 -20.67
N ALA A 94 -14.44 56.52 -20.70
CA ALA A 94 -13.40 57.46 -21.19
C ALA A 94 -12.01 56.76 -21.08
N GLU A 95 -10.89 57.09 -21.73
CA GLU A 95 -10.52 57.83 -22.97
C GLU A 95 -9.02 57.52 -23.29
N HIS A 96 -8.39 58.23 -24.26
CA HIS A 96 -6.93 58.27 -24.57
C HIS A 96 -6.33 57.05 -25.31
N ALA A 97 -5.37 57.20 -26.25
CA ALA A 97 -4.92 58.35 -27.05
C ALA A 97 -4.14 57.86 -28.29
N VAL A 98 -3.98 58.73 -29.31
CA VAL A 98 -3.22 58.49 -30.56
C VAL A 98 -1.88 59.26 -30.49
N PRO A 99 -0.84 58.84 -31.24
CA PRO A 99 -0.13 59.85 -32.03
C PRO A 99 0.13 59.43 -33.49
N ALA A 100 0.30 60.44 -34.35
CA ALA A 100 0.40 60.30 -35.80
C ALA A 100 1.84 60.44 -36.32
N ALA A 101 2.09 59.95 -37.54
CA ALA A 101 3.22 60.34 -38.38
C ALA A 101 2.78 60.36 -39.86
N ALA A 102 3.32 61.29 -40.65
CA ALA A 102 2.81 61.64 -41.97
C ALA A 102 3.84 61.46 -43.10
N ALA A 103 3.37 61.13 -44.30
CA ALA A 103 3.81 61.69 -45.60
C ALA A 103 3.00 61.04 -46.74
N GLY A 104 2.59 61.80 -47.75
CA GLY A 104 1.72 61.30 -48.83
C GLY A 104 2.42 61.20 -50.19
N ARG A 105 1.67 60.76 -51.22
CA ARG A 105 1.74 61.25 -52.61
C ARG A 105 0.64 60.65 -53.51
N SER A 106 -0.09 61.55 -54.18
CA SER A 106 -0.65 61.46 -55.55
C SER A 106 -1.16 60.12 -56.12
N GLY A 107 -2.48 60.05 -56.31
CA GLY A 107 -3.11 60.01 -57.65
C GLY A 107 -2.80 58.84 -58.59
N GLY A 108 -3.79 57.96 -58.79
CA GLY A 108 -3.80 56.96 -59.86
C GLY A 108 -5.18 56.31 -60.02
N GLY A 109 -6.02 56.84 -60.92
CA GLY A 109 -7.31 56.24 -61.22
C GLY A 109 -7.16 54.94 -62.02
N ARG A 110 -7.94 53.91 -61.66
CA ARG A 110 -8.04 52.65 -62.42
C ARG A 110 -9.52 52.28 -62.55
N PRO A 111 -10.03 51.98 -63.76
CA PRO A 111 -11.44 51.63 -63.95
C PRO A 111 -11.76 50.25 -63.36
N PRO A 112 -13.03 49.96 -63.03
CA PRO A 112 -13.44 48.64 -62.57
C PRO A 112 -13.29 47.61 -63.69
N SER A 113 -12.55 46.52 -63.41
CA SER A 113 -12.43 45.40 -64.34
C SER A 113 -13.73 44.57 -64.37
N PRO A 114 -14.33 44.32 -65.54
CA PRO A 114 -15.47 43.42 -65.66
C PRO A 114 -15.01 41.96 -65.75
N GLY A 115 -15.78 41.04 -65.15
CA GLY A 115 -15.68 39.60 -65.42
C GLY A 115 -14.77 38.80 -64.48
N SER A 116 -15.21 38.59 -63.24
CA SER A 116 -14.70 37.50 -62.40
C SER A 116 -15.36 36.18 -62.81
N SER A 117 -14.73 35.44 -63.74
CA SER A 117 -15.08 34.04 -63.98
C SER A 117 -14.77 33.19 -62.72
N PRO A 118 -15.58 32.17 -62.38
CA PRO A 118 -15.26 31.29 -61.26
C PRO A 118 -13.94 30.55 -61.53
N GLY A 119 -12.96 30.76 -60.65
CA GLY A 119 -11.72 29.99 -60.69
C GLY A 119 -12.01 28.53 -60.37
N VAL A 120 -11.62 27.62 -61.27
CA VAL A 120 -11.69 26.19 -61.01
C VAL A 120 -10.75 25.87 -59.84
N SER A 121 -11.33 25.55 -58.68
CA SER A 121 -10.57 25.08 -57.52
C SER A 121 -9.88 23.77 -57.88
N GLY A 122 -8.55 23.79 -58.02
CA GLY A 122 -7.75 22.57 -58.09
C GLY A 122 -7.95 21.72 -56.83
N PRO A 123 -7.80 20.38 -56.91
CA PRO A 123 -8.04 19.50 -55.78
C PRO A 123 -7.14 19.89 -54.60
N GLN A 124 -7.75 20.35 -53.51
CA GLN A 124 -7.08 20.53 -52.23
C GLN A 124 -6.51 19.17 -51.82
N ARG A 125 -5.20 19.10 -51.56
CA ARG A 125 -4.59 17.90 -50.99
C ARG A 125 -5.17 17.73 -49.58
N PRO A 126 -5.68 16.54 -49.20
CA PRO A 126 -6.17 16.30 -47.85
C PRO A 126 -5.11 16.65 -46.81
N GLU A 127 -5.53 17.12 -45.64
CA GLU A 127 -4.57 17.39 -44.57
C GLU A 127 -3.84 16.10 -44.18
N PRO A 128 -2.54 16.14 -43.83
CA PRO A 128 -1.78 14.92 -43.49
C PRO A 128 -2.41 14.07 -42.36
N ALA A 129 -3.25 14.68 -41.52
CA ALA A 129 -3.99 14.02 -40.44
C ALA A 129 -5.18 13.14 -40.90
N GLU A 130 -5.67 13.32 -42.13
CA GLU A 130 -6.73 12.51 -42.75
C GLU A 130 -6.18 11.33 -43.56
N ALA A 131 -4.92 11.40 -43.99
CA ALA A 131 -4.27 10.35 -44.79
C ALA A 131 -3.86 9.10 -43.98
N ILE A 132 -4.05 9.10 -42.65
CA ILE A 132 -3.55 8.07 -41.73
C ILE A 132 -4.75 7.36 -41.05
N PRO A 133 -4.87 6.02 -41.14
CA PRO A 133 -5.97 5.28 -40.51
C PRO A 133 -6.11 5.56 -39.01
N TRP A 134 -7.34 5.68 -38.52
CA TRP A 134 -7.66 6.03 -37.13
C TRP A 134 -6.93 5.17 -36.09
N GLY A 135 -6.81 3.85 -36.32
CA GLY A 135 -6.08 2.94 -35.43
C GLY A 135 -4.58 3.28 -35.31
N VAL A 136 -3.95 3.78 -36.38
CA VAL A 136 -2.54 4.21 -36.36
C VAL A 136 -2.40 5.52 -35.58
N ARG A 137 -3.38 6.44 -35.65
CA ARG A 137 -3.40 7.66 -34.83
C ARG A 137 -3.54 7.35 -33.34
N VAL A 138 -4.48 6.49 -32.96
CA VAL A 138 -4.66 6.07 -31.55
C VAL A 138 -3.42 5.31 -31.05
N ALA A 139 -2.82 4.44 -31.87
CA ALA A 139 -1.58 3.75 -31.53
C ALA A 139 -0.39 4.72 -31.37
N ALA A 140 -0.29 5.76 -32.21
CA ALA A 140 0.74 6.80 -32.06
C ALA A 140 0.52 7.66 -30.82
N GLU A 141 -0.73 8.04 -30.52
CA GLU A 141 -1.09 8.83 -29.32
C GLU A 141 -0.87 8.05 -28.01
N ALA A 142 -1.20 6.76 -27.98
CA ALA A 142 -0.85 5.87 -26.88
C ALA A 142 0.67 5.64 -26.81
N GLY A 143 1.32 5.43 -27.96
CA GLY A 143 2.74 5.15 -28.08
C GLY A 143 3.63 6.27 -27.53
N TRP A 144 3.40 7.53 -27.91
CA TRP A 144 4.21 8.64 -27.36
C TRP A 144 3.95 8.87 -25.87
N ARG A 145 2.72 8.66 -25.38
CA ARG A 145 2.41 8.73 -23.94
C ARG A 145 3.15 7.63 -23.17
N VAL A 146 3.17 6.39 -23.69
CA VAL A 146 3.94 5.27 -23.11
C VAL A 146 5.43 5.57 -23.15
N LEU A 147 5.97 6.11 -24.25
CA LEU A 147 7.38 6.51 -24.34
C LEU A 147 7.75 7.65 -23.37
N VAL A 148 6.87 8.64 -23.16
CA VAL A 148 7.09 9.70 -22.17
C VAL A 148 7.01 9.14 -20.76
N VAL A 149 6.07 8.26 -20.44
CA VAL A 149 6.01 7.58 -19.13
C VAL A 149 7.25 6.72 -18.91
N ALA A 150 7.69 5.94 -19.90
CA ALA A 150 8.91 5.13 -19.83
C ALA A 150 10.17 6.01 -19.68
N GLY A 151 10.26 7.12 -20.41
CA GLY A 151 11.34 8.08 -20.31
C GLY A 151 11.39 8.78 -18.94
N VAL A 152 10.23 9.18 -18.39
CA VAL A 152 10.13 9.72 -17.03
C VAL A 152 10.56 8.67 -16.01
N ILE A 153 10.11 7.42 -16.13
CA ILE A 153 10.54 6.31 -15.25
C ILE A 153 12.05 6.07 -15.35
N TRP A 154 12.62 6.08 -16.56
CA TRP A 154 14.06 5.91 -16.78
C TRP A 154 14.89 7.05 -16.15
N VAL A 155 14.48 8.30 -16.34
CA VAL A 155 15.11 9.46 -15.67
C VAL A 155 14.96 9.34 -14.16
N LEU A 156 13.78 8.94 -13.65
CA LEU A 156 13.55 8.77 -12.22
C LEU A 156 14.47 7.69 -11.64
N MET A 157 14.62 6.54 -12.33
CA MET A 157 15.55 5.48 -11.94
C MET A 157 16.99 5.97 -11.91
N GLN A 158 17.46 6.73 -12.90
CA GLN A 158 18.82 7.28 -12.87
C GLN A 158 19.05 8.28 -11.73
N VAL A 159 18.08 9.17 -11.47
CA VAL A 159 18.16 10.09 -10.31
C VAL A 159 18.20 9.28 -9.01
N ILE A 160 17.33 8.28 -8.85
CA ILE A 160 17.29 7.40 -7.67
C ILE A 160 18.61 6.63 -7.50
N SER A 161 19.19 6.09 -8.57
CA SER A 161 20.49 5.40 -8.51
C SER A 161 21.63 6.35 -8.12
N ALA A 162 21.64 7.59 -8.62
CA ALA A 162 22.64 8.59 -8.26
C ALA A 162 22.52 9.08 -6.79
N VAL A 163 21.34 8.96 -6.18
CA VAL A 163 21.11 9.27 -4.75
C VAL A 163 20.72 8.04 -3.93
N SER A 164 21.13 6.83 -4.35
CA SER A 164 20.69 5.57 -3.77
C SER A 164 20.94 5.50 -2.26
N LEU A 165 22.15 5.85 -1.81
CA LEU A 165 22.52 5.93 -0.40
C LEU A 165 21.58 6.85 0.40
N LEU A 166 21.18 8.00 -0.14
CA LEU A 166 20.24 8.93 0.50
C LEU A 166 18.83 8.33 0.58
N VAL A 167 18.36 7.70 -0.49
CA VAL A 167 17.02 7.08 -0.55
C VAL A 167 16.93 5.89 0.41
N ILE A 168 17.95 5.04 0.43
CA ILE A 168 18.06 3.88 1.35
C ILE A 168 18.15 4.37 2.79
N SER A 169 19.01 5.36 3.09
CA SER A 169 19.14 5.91 4.45
C SER A 169 17.85 6.59 4.93
N PHE A 170 17.13 7.28 4.04
CA PHE A 170 15.83 7.86 4.35
C PHE A 170 14.76 6.79 4.60
N ALA A 171 14.72 5.73 3.78
CA ALA A 171 13.80 4.60 3.94
C ALA A 171 14.10 3.82 5.24
N ALA A 172 15.37 3.49 5.50
CA ALA A 172 15.81 2.92 6.77
C ALA A 172 15.43 3.82 7.94
N GLY A 173 15.59 5.13 7.81
CA GLY A 173 15.22 6.11 8.82
C GLY A 173 13.71 6.15 9.10
N LEU A 174 12.87 6.01 8.08
CA LEU A 174 11.42 5.84 8.22
C LEU A 174 11.07 4.55 8.96
N LEU A 175 11.67 3.41 8.57
CA LEU A 175 11.43 2.09 9.18
C LEU A 175 11.85 2.08 10.66
N ILE A 176 13.06 2.56 10.96
CA ILE A 176 13.60 2.69 12.32
C ILE A 176 12.76 3.65 13.15
N THR A 177 12.31 4.78 12.59
CA THR A 177 11.40 5.70 13.31
C THR A 177 10.08 5.02 13.66
N ALA A 178 9.49 4.25 12.73
CA ALA A 178 8.25 3.52 12.97
C ALA A 178 8.42 2.45 14.07
N LEU A 179 9.58 1.78 14.15
CA LEU A 179 9.93 0.85 15.22
C LEU A 179 10.14 1.56 16.58
N LEU A 180 10.82 2.72 16.58
CA LEU A 180 11.23 3.45 17.78
C LEU A 180 10.15 4.37 18.37
N GLN A 181 9.18 4.82 17.59
CA GLN A 181 8.09 5.70 18.04
C GLN A 181 7.38 5.28 19.36
N PRO A 182 7.00 4.01 19.59
CA PRO A 182 6.39 3.62 20.87
C PRO A 182 7.29 3.88 22.09
N PHE A 183 8.61 3.80 21.95
CA PHE A 183 9.56 4.05 23.03
C PHE A 183 9.59 5.53 23.41
N VAL A 184 9.54 6.46 22.46
CA VAL A 184 9.39 7.90 22.78
C VAL A 184 8.05 8.18 23.47
N GLY A 185 6.98 7.51 23.05
CA GLY A 185 5.69 7.57 23.73
C GLY A 185 5.78 7.12 25.20
N TRP A 186 6.56 6.08 25.48
CA TRP A 186 6.81 5.58 26.83
C TRP A 186 7.72 6.53 27.65
N LEU A 187 8.84 7.02 27.10
CA LEU A 187 9.73 7.98 27.77
C LEU A 187 9.01 9.30 28.12
N LYS A 188 8.18 9.82 27.22
CA LYS A 188 7.36 11.02 27.49
C LYS A 188 6.34 10.78 28.62
N ARG A 189 5.81 9.57 28.77
CA ARG A 189 4.94 9.20 29.91
C ARG A 189 5.69 9.08 31.23
N MET A 190 7.00 8.87 31.20
CA MET A 190 7.88 8.96 32.39
C MET A 190 8.30 10.40 32.74
N GLY A 191 7.80 11.42 32.02
CA GLY A 191 8.06 12.83 32.33
C GLY A 191 9.26 13.45 31.61
N LEU A 192 9.94 12.74 30.71
CA LEU A 192 11.03 13.33 29.91
C LEU A 192 10.50 14.37 28.92
N SER A 193 11.28 15.45 28.73
CA SER A 193 11.01 16.46 27.71
C SER A 193 11.04 15.85 26.30
N ARG A 194 10.33 16.46 25.34
CA ARG A 194 10.22 15.95 23.95
C ARG A 194 11.59 15.73 23.30
N GLY A 195 12.53 16.65 23.50
CA GLY A 195 13.90 16.54 23.00
C GLY A 195 14.68 15.40 23.66
N ALA A 196 14.68 15.32 25.00
CA ALA A 196 15.38 14.26 25.73
C ALA A 196 14.84 12.86 25.41
N ALA A 197 13.51 12.71 25.34
CA ALA A 197 12.88 11.45 24.96
C ALA A 197 13.28 11.02 23.54
N THR A 198 13.28 11.96 22.58
CA THR A 198 13.69 11.70 21.19
C THR A 198 15.16 11.29 21.11
N ALA A 199 16.06 12.08 21.72
CA ALA A 199 17.49 11.82 21.68
C ALA A 199 17.83 10.47 22.32
N LEU A 200 17.32 10.20 23.54
CA LEU A 200 17.59 8.95 24.24
C LEU A 200 17.05 7.73 23.48
N THR A 201 15.87 7.83 22.83
CA THR A 201 15.37 6.74 21.99
C THR A 201 16.17 6.58 20.69
N ALA A 202 16.57 7.66 20.02
CA ALA A 202 17.34 7.56 18.78
C ALA A 202 18.75 6.99 19.03
N PHE A 203 19.51 7.58 19.96
CA PHE A 203 20.85 7.09 20.31
C PHE A 203 20.80 5.71 20.98
N GLY A 204 19.83 5.45 21.86
CA GLY A 204 19.64 4.13 22.48
C GLY A 204 19.26 3.05 21.45
N GLY A 205 18.37 3.38 20.51
CA GLY A 205 18.00 2.49 19.41
C GLY A 205 19.18 2.17 18.49
N PHE A 206 19.96 3.18 18.09
CA PHE A 206 21.19 2.99 17.32
C PHE A 206 22.26 2.21 18.08
N ALA A 207 22.42 2.43 19.39
CA ALA A 207 23.33 1.64 20.21
C ALA A 207 22.92 0.17 20.28
N VAL A 208 21.63 -0.13 20.45
CA VAL A 208 21.11 -1.51 20.44
C VAL A 208 21.27 -2.17 19.07
N MET A 209 20.89 -1.50 17.98
CA MET A 209 21.06 -2.04 16.63
C MET A 209 22.53 -2.22 16.26
N GLY A 210 23.40 -1.28 16.64
CA GLY A 210 24.84 -1.36 16.46
C GLY A 210 25.47 -2.49 17.29
N LEU A 211 25.00 -2.73 18.51
CA LEU A 211 25.45 -3.85 19.35
C LEU A 211 24.99 -5.21 18.79
N ILE A 212 23.77 -5.30 18.25
CA ILE A 212 23.29 -6.50 17.54
C ILE A 212 24.13 -6.72 16.27
N GLY A 213 24.35 -5.69 15.45
CA GLY A 213 25.17 -5.80 14.24
C GLY A 213 26.62 -6.16 14.53
N TRP A 214 27.22 -5.56 15.57
CA TRP A 214 28.54 -5.94 16.08
C TRP A 214 28.57 -7.40 16.51
N PHE A 215 27.58 -7.85 17.29
CA PHE A 215 27.50 -9.24 17.74
C PHE A 215 27.33 -10.21 16.56
N VAL A 216 26.53 -9.88 15.55
CA VAL A 216 26.40 -10.67 14.31
C VAL A 216 27.74 -10.78 13.60
N VAL A 217 28.41 -9.65 13.33
CA VAL A 217 29.67 -9.63 12.59
C VAL A 217 30.78 -10.35 13.35
N TRP A 218 30.87 -10.14 14.67
CA TRP A 218 31.77 -10.87 15.56
C TRP A 218 31.51 -12.39 15.49
N GLN A 219 30.24 -12.79 15.59
CA GLN A 219 29.86 -14.20 15.57
C GLN A 219 30.05 -14.84 14.19
N VAL A 220 30.00 -14.08 13.10
CA VAL A 220 30.39 -14.57 11.77
C VAL A 220 31.91 -14.74 11.73
N ILE A 221 32.69 -13.68 11.96
CA ILE A 221 34.16 -13.69 11.82
C ILE A 221 34.82 -14.80 12.65
N GLU A 222 34.50 -14.91 13.94
CA GLU A 222 35.10 -15.89 14.87
C GLU A 222 34.79 -17.35 14.47
N ASN A 223 33.80 -17.55 13.59
CA ASN A 223 33.29 -18.86 13.21
C ASN A 223 33.31 -19.12 11.70
N THR A 224 33.82 -18.19 10.89
CA THR A 224 33.88 -18.32 9.42
C THR A 224 34.68 -19.55 9.02
N ASP A 225 35.89 -19.70 9.55
CA ASP A 225 36.78 -20.82 9.26
C ASP A 225 36.09 -22.17 9.58
N GLN A 226 35.47 -22.25 10.76
CA GLN A 226 34.71 -23.43 11.17
C GLN A 226 33.49 -23.71 10.29
N LEU A 227 32.80 -22.66 9.80
CA LEU A 227 31.66 -22.81 8.89
C LEU A 227 32.10 -23.29 7.50
N VAL A 228 33.22 -22.78 6.98
CA VAL A 228 33.79 -23.21 5.69
C VAL A 228 34.27 -24.65 5.77
N ASP A 229 35.09 -24.99 6.76
CA ASP A 229 35.58 -26.35 7.00
C ASP A 229 34.43 -27.34 7.19
N GLN A 230 33.38 -26.92 7.92
CA GLN A 230 32.18 -27.73 8.09
C GLN A 230 31.48 -27.94 6.74
N VAL A 231 31.11 -26.87 6.01
CA VAL A 231 30.38 -27.00 4.75
C VAL A 231 31.10 -27.93 3.77
N GLN A 232 32.42 -27.82 3.61
CA GLN A 232 33.21 -28.73 2.76
C GLN A 232 33.10 -30.20 3.24
N GLN A 233 33.36 -30.48 4.51
CA GLN A 233 33.20 -31.83 5.08
C GLN A 233 31.77 -32.38 4.99
N GLY A 234 30.75 -31.51 4.93
CA GLY A 234 29.36 -31.89 4.74
C GLY A 234 29.05 -32.33 3.33
N VAL A 235 29.63 -31.64 2.33
CA VAL A 235 29.54 -32.03 0.93
C VAL A 235 30.18 -33.40 0.73
N ASP A 236 31.36 -33.64 1.32
CA ASP A 236 32.05 -34.93 1.25
C ASP A 236 31.24 -36.06 1.93
N LYS A 237 30.72 -35.85 3.14
CA LYS A 237 29.88 -36.85 3.83
C LYS A 237 28.55 -37.11 3.11
N LEU A 238 27.97 -36.09 2.47
CA LEU A 238 26.75 -36.25 1.67
C LEU A 238 27.04 -37.05 0.40
N ARG A 239 28.17 -36.81 -0.25
CA ARG A 239 28.69 -37.61 -1.37
C ARG A 239 28.85 -39.07 -0.94
N ASP A 240 29.58 -39.34 0.14
CA ASP A 240 29.80 -40.69 0.64
C ASP A 240 28.47 -41.41 0.98
N TRP A 241 27.52 -40.72 1.63
CA TRP A 241 26.20 -41.28 1.92
C TRP A 241 25.37 -41.57 0.66
N ILE A 242 25.44 -40.71 -0.37
CA ILE A 242 24.78 -40.94 -1.67
C ILE A 242 25.39 -42.14 -2.41
N LEU A 243 26.70 -42.34 -2.28
CA LEU A 243 27.41 -43.48 -2.89
C LEU A 243 27.17 -44.80 -2.14
N ASP A 244 26.90 -44.76 -0.83
CA ASP A 244 26.51 -45.92 -0.01
C ASP A 244 25.04 -46.34 -0.22
N LEU A 245 24.22 -45.57 -0.96
CA LEU A 245 22.85 -45.95 -1.29
C LEU A 245 22.82 -47.06 -2.35
N PRO A 246 21.87 -48.02 -2.30
CA PRO A 246 21.81 -49.17 -3.22
C PRO A 246 21.25 -48.83 -4.62
N PHE A 247 21.48 -47.60 -5.10
CA PHE A 247 21.08 -47.12 -6.42
C PHE A 247 22.33 -46.66 -7.17
N ASP A 248 22.58 -47.20 -8.36
CA ASP A 248 23.68 -46.78 -9.25
C ASP A 248 23.53 -45.31 -9.67
N ILE A 249 24.07 -44.39 -8.85
CA ILE A 249 24.17 -42.97 -9.16
C ILE A 249 25.57 -42.72 -9.73
N THR A 250 25.65 -42.21 -10.95
CA THR A 250 26.91 -42.06 -11.69
C THR A 250 27.87 -41.10 -10.98
N GLU A 251 28.90 -41.65 -10.32
CA GLU A 251 29.99 -40.96 -9.60
C GLU A 251 30.48 -39.71 -10.34
N LYS A 252 30.69 -39.84 -11.65
CA LYS A 252 31.30 -38.82 -12.51
C LYS A 252 30.52 -37.50 -12.57
N ASN A 253 29.20 -37.51 -12.39
CA ASN A 253 28.41 -36.28 -12.33
C ASN A 253 28.40 -35.67 -10.91
N LEU A 254 28.66 -36.47 -9.89
CA LEU A 254 28.68 -36.03 -8.49
C LEU A 254 30.02 -35.36 -8.16
N ASP A 255 31.14 -35.95 -8.57
CA ASP A 255 32.48 -35.39 -8.39
C ASP A 255 32.61 -34.00 -9.05
N GLU A 256 32.11 -33.84 -10.28
CA GLU A 256 32.14 -32.57 -11.00
C GLU A 256 31.29 -31.48 -10.32
N TRP A 257 30.21 -31.83 -9.60
CA TRP A 257 29.44 -30.89 -8.78
C TRP A 257 30.14 -30.55 -7.46
N VAL A 258 30.75 -31.53 -6.81
CA VAL A 258 31.49 -31.35 -5.54
C VAL A 258 32.72 -30.48 -5.75
N ASP A 259 33.51 -30.74 -6.79
CA ASP A 259 34.69 -29.93 -7.13
C ASP A 259 34.28 -28.49 -7.45
N ASN A 260 33.22 -28.27 -8.24
CA ASN A 260 32.72 -26.91 -8.53
C ASN A 260 32.26 -26.15 -7.27
N ILE A 261 31.63 -26.83 -6.30
CA ILE A 261 31.23 -26.22 -5.03
C ILE A 261 32.47 -25.89 -4.18
N ASN A 262 33.42 -26.82 -4.06
CA ASN A 262 34.63 -26.63 -3.25
C ASN A 262 35.54 -25.54 -3.84
N THR A 263 35.72 -25.49 -5.17
CA THR A 263 36.43 -24.40 -5.86
C THR A 263 35.73 -23.06 -5.66
N TRP A 264 34.41 -22.98 -5.82
CA TRP A 264 33.66 -21.73 -5.59
C TRP A 264 33.76 -21.22 -4.15
N ILE A 265 33.73 -22.12 -3.17
CA ILE A 265 33.94 -21.77 -1.74
C ILE A 265 35.37 -21.28 -1.51
N GLY A 266 36.38 -21.95 -2.09
CA GLY A 266 37.78 -21.58 -1.99
C GLY A 266 38.07 -20.19 -2.57
N ASP A 267 37.73 -19.98 -3.85
CA ASP A 267 37.96 -18.71 -4.56
C ASP A 267 37.26 -17.51 -3.88
N ASN A 268 36.08 -17.73 -3.30
CA ASN A 268 35.35 -16.71 -2.55
C ASN A 268 35.87 -16.49 -1.10
N SER A 269 36.69 -17.40 -0.56
CA SER A 269 37.30 -17.25 0.77
C SER A 269 38.53 -16.33 0.77
N ASP A 270 39.32 -16.34 -0.30
CA ASP A 270 40.44 -15.40 -0.48
C ASP A 270 39.97 -13.95 -0.66
N THR A 271 38.78 -13.73 -1.24
CA THR A 271 38.15 -12.40 -1.34
C THR A 271 37.58 -11.90 -0.02
N LEU A 272 37.16 -12.78 0.90
CA LEU A 272 36.82 -12.40 2.28
C LEU A 272 38.06 -11.96 3.07
N THR A 273 39.20 -12.62 2.85
CA THR A 273 40.43 -12.41 3.63
C THR A 273 41.23 -11.18 3.19
N SER A 274 41.15 -10.79 1.91
CA SER A 274 41.91 -9.66 1.33
C SER A 274 41.23 -8.29 1.43
N ALA A 275 40.08 -8.18 2.10
CA ALA A 275 39.18 -7.01 2.13
C ALA A 275 39.69 -5.76 2.88
N GLY A 276 41.01 -5.57 3.04
CA GLY A 276 41.59 -4.50 3.86
C GLY A 276 41.40 -3.06 3.35
N LEU A 277 41.21 -2.86 2.04
CA LEU A 277 40.97 -1.54 1.43
C LEU A 277 39.52 -1.33 1.00
N GLU A 278 38.88 -2.35 0.42
CA GLU A 278 37.47 -2.28 0.06
C GLU A 278 36.56 -2.26 1.30
N GLY A 279 36.91 -3.02 2.34
CA GLY A 279 36.21 -2.98 3.64
C GLY A 279 36.21 -1.59 4.29
N VAL A 280 37.25 -0.78 4.06
CA VAL A 280 37.28 0.62 4.53
C VAL A 280 36.28 1.48 3.75
N ASN A 281 36.18 1.31 2.43
CA ASN A 281 35.18 2.03 1.63
C ASN A 281 33.75 1.64 2.03
N TYR A 282 33.47 0.34 2.18
CA TYR A 282 32.15 -0.13 2.64
C TYR A 282 31.83 0.34 4.06
N ALA A 283 32.80 0.35 4.98
CA ALA A 283 32.61 0.91 6.31
C ALA A 283 32.32 2.42 6.28
N MET A 284 33.03 3.18 5.45
CA MET A 284 32.81 4.63 5.28
C MET A 284 31.43 4.93 4.68
N GLU A 285 30.99 4.17 3.67
CA GLU A 285 29.64 4.28 3.13
C GLU A 285 28.58 3.91 4.17
N PHE A 286 28.78 2.81 4.91
CA PHE A 286 27.91 2.40 6.01
C PHE A 286 27.78 3.46 7.10
N PHE A 287 28.89 4.04 7.59
CA PHE A 287 28.85 5.09 8.61
C PHE A 287 28.24 6.39 8.07
N THR A 288 28.45 6.71 6.80
CA THR A 288 27.80 7.86 6.14
C THR A 288 26.28 7.65 6.07
N GLY A 289 25.83 6.49 5.59
CA GLY A 289 24.41 6.12 5.56
C GLY A 289 23.79 6.04 6.95
N ALA A 290 24.50 5.50 7.94
CA ALA A 290 24.07 5.44 9.34
C ALA A 290 23.92 6.84 9.95
N GLY A 291 24.83 7.78 9.65
CA GLY A 291 24.74 9.18 10.08
C GLY A 291 23.53 9.90 9.48
N ILE A 292 23.27 9.70 8.19
CA ILE A 292 22.08 10.24 7.49
C ILE A 292 20.80 9.62 8.05
N THR A 293 20.81 8.30 8.27
CA THR A 293 19.68 7.55 8.87
C THR A 293 19.38 8.06 10.28
N LEU A 294 20.41 8.26 11.11
CA LEU A 294 20.28 8.81 12.46
C LEU A 294 19.71 10.24 12.44
N PHE A 295 20.16 11.09 11.51
CA PHE A 295 19.61 12.42 11.31
C PHE A 295 18.12 12.38 10.92
N VAL A 296 17.74 11.52 9.97
CA VAL A 296 16.35 11.30 9.56
C VAL A 296 15.49 10.81 10.74
N VAL A 297 15.98 9.83 11.51
CA VAL A 297 15.30 9.32 12.71
C VAL A 297 15.11 10.44 13.74
N LEU A 298 16.16 11.21 14.06
CA LEU A 298 16.07 12.32 15.00
C LEU A 298 15.02 13.35 14.57
N PHE A 299 14.98 13.73 13.29
CA PHE A 299 14.01 14.72 12.80
C PHE A 299 12.57 14.20 12.76
N LEU A 300 12.34 12.99 12.24
CA LEU A 300 11.00 12.40 12.18
C LEU A 300 10.45 12.08 13.57
N LEU A 301 11.31 11.62 14.48
CA LEU A 301 10.94 11.28 15.85
C LEU A 301 10.78 12.53 16.73
N TYR A 302 11.53 13.61 16.46
CA TYR A 302 11.33 14.90 17.10
C TYR A 302 10.06 15.58 16.61
N ASP A 303 9.90 15.80 15.30
CA ASP A 303 8.82 16.60 14.70
C ASP A 303 8.25 16.08 13.37
N GLY A 304 8.02 14.78 13.27
CA GLY A 304 7.38 14.16 12.10
C GLY A 304 6.02 14.76 11.70
N ALA A 305 5.30 15.39 12.63
CA ALA A 305 4.07 16.14 12.32
C ALA A 305 4.37 17.43 11.53
N GLY A 306 5.42 18.18 11.90
CA GLY A 306 5.88 19.34 11.14
C GLY A 306 6.43 18.96 9.77
N VAL A 307 7.20 17.86 9.69
CA VAL A 307 7.68 17.29 8.42
C VAL A 307 6.51 16.90 7.50
N TRP A 308 5.47 16.26 8.04
CA TRP A 308 4.27 15.90 7.27
C TRP A 308 3.48 17.14 6.80
N GLN A 309 3.30 18.14 7.66
CA GLN A 309 2.66 19.41 7.28
C GLN A 309 3.47 20.18 6.23
N TRP A 310 4.80 20.13 6.29
CA TRP A 310 5.67 20.69 5.26
C TRP A 310 5.51 19.94 3.93
N PHE A 311 5.54 18.60 3.94
CA PHE A 311 5.29 17.78 2.75
C PHE A 311 3.95 18.10 2.08
N LEU A 312 2.87 18.25 2.87
CA LEU A 312 1.55 18.63 2.34
C LEU A 312 1.52 20.02 1.68
N ARG A 313 2.48 20.91 1.92
CA ARG A 313 2.59 22.20 1.21
C ARG A 313 3.07 22.03 -0.23
N LEU A 314 3.88 21.00 -0.51
CA LEU A 314 4.34 20.65 -1.87
C LEU A 314 3.21 20.02 -2.70
N VAL A 315 2.22 19.40 -2.05
CA VAL A 315 1.07 18.77 -2.73
C VAL A 315 0.13 19.85 -3.31
N PRO A 316 -0.26 19.75 -4.60
CA PRO A 316 -1.24 20.64 -5.23
C PRO A 316 -2.57 20.68 -4.46
N ARG A 317 -3.24 21.84 -4.44
CA ARG A 317 -4.45 22.08 -3.64
C ARG A 317 -5.53 21.01 -3.86
N ALA A 318 -5.79 20.61 -5.10
CA ALA A 318 -6.81 19.62 -5.45
C ALA A 318 -6.54 18.21 -4.87
N ALA A 319 -5.28 17.81 -4.71
CA ALA A 319 -4.91 16.50 -4.17
C ALA A 319 -4.65 16.53 -2.65
N ARG A 320 -4.53 17.71 -2.05
CA ARG A 320 -4.03 17.90 -0.68
C ARG A 320 -4.86 17.18 0.38
N GLU A 321 -6.18 17.21 0.27
CA GLU A 321 -7.09 16.58 1.24
C GLU A 321 -7.00 15.05 1.20
N GLY A 322 -7.02 14.47 -0.01
CA GLY A 322 -6.81 13.03 -0.20
C GLY A 322 -5.44 12.57 0.31
N VAL A 323 -4.36 13.29 -0.01
CA VAL A 323 -3.01 12.95 0.48
C VAL A 323 -2.91 13.13 2.00
N ALA A 324 -3.51 14.17 2.58
CA ALA A 324 -3.54 14.40 4.03
C ALA A 324 -4.19 13.24 4.80
N GLY A 325 -5.24 12.62 4.24
CA GLY A 325 -5.86 11.41 4.79
C GLY A 325 -5.06 10.12 4.55
N ALA A 326 -4.22 10.07 3.52
CA ALA A 326 -3.41 8.90 3.18
C ALA A 326 -2.21 8.71 4.13
N GLY A 327 -1.50 9.78 4.47
CA GLY A 327 -0.27 9.72 5.28
C GLY A 327 -0.41 9.00 6.63
N PRO A 328 -1.41 9.34 7.48
CA PRO A 328 -1.62 8.64 8.75
C PRO A 328 -1.92 7.14 8.58
N ARG A 329 -2.60 6.74 7.49
CA ARG A 329 -2.89 5.33 7.18
C ARG A 329 -1.63 4.60 6.72
N ALA A 330 -0.86 5.20 5.82
CA ALA A 330 0.45 4.72 5.41
C ALA A 330 1.38 4.51 6.62
N TRP A 331 1.40 5.46 7.55
CA TRP A 331 2.21 5.38 8.76
C TRP A 331 1.79 4.24 9.70
N ILE A 332 0.48 4.01 9.85
CA ILE A 332 -0.06 2.86 10.60
C ILE A 332 0.36 1.54 9.94
N THR A 333 0.21 1.41 8.61
CA THR A 333 0.66 0.21 7.88
C THR A 333 2.16 -0.02 8.03
N LEU A 334 2.99 1.02 7.88
CA LEU A 334 4.45 0.94 8.03
C LEU A 334 4.84 0.49 9.44
N THR A 335 4.24 1.10 10.46
CA THR A 335 4.49 0.78 11.88
C THR A 335 4.02 -0.62 12.24
N GLY A 336 2.87 -1.05 11.71
CA GLY A 336 2.36 -2.41 11.89
C GLY A 336 3.27 -3.45 11.23
N TYR A 337 3.68 -3.21 9.99
CA TYR A 337 4.58 -4.08 9.24
C TYR A 337 5.93 -4.23 9.94
N VAL A 338 6.66 -3.13 10.22
CA VAL A 338 8.01 -3.20 10.79
C VAL A 338 8.02 -3.88 12.16
N ARG A 339 7.05 -3.55 13.03
CA ARG A 339 6.92 -4.22 14.33
C ARG A 339 6.56 -5.70 14.15
N GLY A 340 5.76 -6.03 13.13
CA GLY A 340 5.41 -7.40 12.80
C GLY A 340 6.62 -8.21 12.37
N THR A 341 7.41 -7.71 11.41
CA THR A 341 8.65 -8.35 10.94
C THR A 341 9.66 -8.56 12.07
N VAL A 342 9.85 -7.59 12.97
CA VAL A 342 10.75 -7.76 14.12
C VAL A 342 10.25 -8.84 15.08
N ILE A 343 8.94 -8.95 15.33
CA ILE A 343 8.38 -10.01 16.18
C ILE A 343 8.53 -11.38 15.49
N VAL A 344 8.26 -11.47 14.18
CA VAL A 344 8.44 -12.69 13.39
C VAL A 344 9.90 -13.14 13.43
N ALA A 345 10.85 -12.29 13.06
CA ALA A 345 12.28 -12.60 13.08
C ALA A 345 12.79 -13.05 14.46
N LEU A 346 12.28 -12.47 15.55
CA LEU A 346 12.59 -12.94 16.92
C LEU A 346 12.03 -14.34 17.19
N ILE A 347 10.81 -14.65 16.74
CA ILE A 347 10.23 -15.99 16.94
C ILE A 347 10.93 -17.02 16.04
N ASP A 348 11.32 -16.67 14.81
CA ASP A 348 12.08 -17.56 13.93
C ASP A 348 13.43 -17.92 14.55
N ALA A 349 14.18 -16.90 14.97
CA ALA A 349 15.49 -17.05 15.59
C ALA A 349 15.44 -17.86 16.89
N ILE A 350 14.45 -17.60 17.75
CA ILE A 350 14.26 -18.35 19.00
C ILE A 350 13.75 -19.76 18.71
N GLY A 351 12.82 -19.94 17.79
CA GLY A 351 12.21 -21.24 17.46
C GLY A 351 13.21 -22.19 16.81
N ILE A 352 13.91 -21.74 15.76
CA ILE A 352 14.98 -22.50 15.11
C ILE A 352 16.16 -22.66 16.07
N GLY A 353 16.57 -21.61 16.78
CA GLY A 353 17.67 -21.67 17.76
C GLY A 353 17.44 -22.69 18.88
N ILE A 354 16.22 -22.75 19.45
CA ILE A 354 15.85 -23.78 20.44
C ILE A 354 15.90 -25.16 19.80
N GLY A 355 15.39 -25.35 18.58
CA GLY A 355 15.44 -26.65 17.91
C GLY A 355 16.88 -27.12 17.63
N LEU A 356 17.76 -26.22 17.19
CA LEU A 356 19.19 -26.50 17.01
C LEU A 356 19.86 -26.88 18.34
N LEU A 357 19.56 -26.16 19.43
CA LEU A 357 20.06 -26.49 20.77
C LEU A 357 19.54 -27.84 21.29
N VAL A 358 18.28 -28.19 21.03
CA VAL A 358 17.67 -29.47 21.47
C VAL A 358 18.19 -30.67 20.68
N ILE A 359 18.66 -30.45 19.45
CA ILE A 359 19.28 -31.47 18.58
C ILE A 359 20.82 -31.54 18.82
N ASP A 360 21.36 -30.74 19.75
CA ASP A 360 22.80 -30.59 20.01
C ASP A 360 23.61 -30.26 18.74
N VAL A 361 23.06 -29.39 17.88
CA VAL A 361 23.77 -28.88 16.71
C VAL A 361 24.79 -27.82 17.18
N PRO A 362 26.09 -27.97 16.88
CA PRO A 362 27.05 -26.91 17.17
C PRO A 362 26.64 -25.65 16.40
N MET A 363 27.13 -24.49 16.84
CA MET A 363 26.84 -23.22 16.18
C MET A 363 25.35 -22.81 16.20
N ALA A 364 24.51 -23.43 17.03
CA ALA A 364 23.09 -23.08 17.19
C ALA A 364 22.85 -21.58 17.45
N VAL A 365 23.71 -20.93 18.25
CA VAL A 365 23.63 -19.47 18.50
C VAL A 365 24.03 -18.64 17.25
N PRO A 366 25.20 -18.84 16.61
CA PRO A 366 25.50 -18.26 15.30
C PRO A 366 24.37 -18.42 14.27
N LEU A 367 23.84 -19.64 14.12
CA LEU A 367 22.78 -19.95 13.16
C LEU A 367 21.47 -19.22 13.51
N ALA A 368 21.08 -19.17 14.78
CA ALA A 368 19.91 -18.39 15.23
C ALA A 368 20.08 -16.88 14.94
N VAL A 369 21.30 -16.35 15.05
CA VAL A 369 21.63 -14.96 14.71
C VAL A 369 21.57 -14.72 13.20
N ILE A 370 22.07 -15.66 12.38
CA ILE A 370 21.94 -15.60 10.92
C ILE A 370 20.46 -15.64 10.51
N VAL A 371 19.67 -16.58 11.07
CA VAL A 371 18.20 -16.64 10.90
C VAL A 371 17.55 -15.29 11.24
N PHE A 372 17.86 -14.72 12.41
CA PHE A 372 17.32 -13.43 12.84
C PHE A 372 17.54 -12.32 11.80
N VAL A 373 18.78 -12.17 11.30
CA VAL A 373 19.13 -11.14 10.31
C VAL A 373 18.52 -11.46 8.94
N SER A 374 18.51 -12.73 8.56
CA SER A 374 17.95 -13.20 7.30
C SER A 374 16.43 -12.99 7.23
N SER A 375 15.66 -13.19 8.31
CA SER A 375 14.20 -12.98 8.34
C SER A 375 13.74 -11.55 7.96
N PHE A 376 14.64 -10.56 7.90
CA PHE A 376 14.34 -9.23 7.35
C PHE A 376 14.23 -9.18 5.81
N VAL A 377 14.70 -10.21 5.10
CA VAL A 377 14.54 -10.39 3.65
C VAL A 377 13.53 -11.52 3.38
N PRO A 378 12.25 -11.22 3.11
CA PRO A 378 11.23 -12.25 2.94
C PRO A 378 11.56 -13.24 1.81
N LEU A 379 11.12 -14.49 1.98
CA LEU A 379 11.42 -15.66 1.13
C LEU A 379 12.90 -16.05 1.08
N VAL A 380 13.78 -15.16 0.64
CA VAL A 380 15.22 -15.44 0.47
C VAL A 380 15.87 -15.76 1.80
N GLY A 381 15.58 -14.97 2.84
CA GLY A 381 16.15 -15.15 4.17
C GLY A 381 15.88 -16.52 4.75
N ALA A 382 14.60 -16.90 4.83
CA ALA A 382 14.17 -18.19 5.37
C ALA A 382 14.76 -19.39 4.60
N ILE A 383 14.80 -19.32 3.26
CA ILE A 383 15.39 -20.38 2.43
C ILE A 383 16.89 -20.50 2.70
N VAL A 384 17.63 -19.39 2.67
CA VAL A 384 19.09 -19.39 2.82
C VAL A 384 19.51 -19.77 4.24
N SER A 385 18.92 -19.17 5.27
CA SER A 385 19.28 -19.48 6.66
C SER A 385 18.79 -20.87 7.09
N GLY A 386 17.62 -21.30 6.60
CA GLY A 386 17.10 -22.65 6.83
C GLY A 386 17.96 -23.72 6.16
N ALA A 387 18.36 -23.52 4.89
CA ALA A 387 19.28 -24.40 4.20
C ALA A 387 20.65 -24.47 4.90
N LEU A 388 21.22 -23.33 5.29
CA LEU A 388 22.48 -23.28 6.04
C LEU A 388 22.40 -24.08 7.36
N ALA A 389 21.31 -23.91 8.13
CA ALA A 389 21.11 -24.66 9.37
C ALA A 389 21.01 -26.18 9.15
N VAL A 390 20.33 -26.62 8.08
CA VAL A 390 20.23 -28.05 7.72
C VAL A 390 21.57 -28.60 7.23
N VAL A 391 22.32 -27.84 6.43
CA VAL A 391 23.66 -28.23 5.95
C VAL A 391 24.62 -28.36 7.13
N VAL A 392 24.70 -27.37 8.03
CA VAL A 392 25.58 -27.45 9.20
C VAL A 392 25.24 -28.65 10.08
N ALA A 393 23.95 -28.93 10.32
CA ALA A 393 23.53 -30.12 11.07
C ALA A 393 23.90 -31.45 10.37
N LEU A 394 23.81 -31.50 9.03
CA LEU A 394 24.22 -32.66 8.22
C LEU A 394 25.71 -32.96 8.37
N VAL A 395 26.54 -31.91 8.34
CA VAL A 395 27.99 -32.03 8.50
C VAL A 395 28.35 -32.58 9.87
N THR A 396 27.76 -31.99 10.91
CA THR A 396 28.27 -32.06 12.28
C THR A 396 27.62 -33.18 13.09
N ASN A 397 26.34 -33.44 12.86
CA ASN A 397 25.56 -34.47 13.56
C ASN A 397 25.07 -35.60 12.62
N GLY A 398 25.16 -35.43 11.30
CA GLY A 398 24.80 -36.43 10.29
C GLY A 398 23.36 -36.33 9.77
N VAL A 399 22.98 -37.25 8.87
CA VAL A 399 21.72 -37.20 8.11
C VAL A 399 20.47 -37.16 9.00
N VAL A 400 20.41 -37.99 10.05
CA VAL A 400 19.19 -38.07 10.89
C VAL A 400 18.94 -36.78 11.68
N PRO A 401 19.93 -36.20 12.39
CA PRO A 401 19.80 -34.86 12.97
C PRO A 401 19.50 -33.76 11.94
N ALA A 402 20.09 -33.79 10.74
CA ALA A 402 19.76 -32.83 9.69
C ALA A 402 18.29 -32.89 9.24
N LEU A 403 17.72 -34.09 9.13
CA LEU A 403 16.29 -34.28 8.85
C LEU A 403 15.41 -33.78 10.00
N LEU A 404 15.85 -33.91 11.26
CA LEU A 404 15.16 -33.31 12.40
C LEU A 404 15.23 -31.77 12.36
N VAL A 405 16.38 -31.18 12.01
CA VAL A 405 16.53 -29.73 11.83
C VAL A 405 15.68 -29.22 10.67
N LEU A 406 15.62 -29.94 9.54
CA LEU A 406 14.70 -29.63 8.45
C LEU A 406 13.25 -29.69 8.93
N GLY A 407 12.89 -30.68 9.74
CA GLY A 407 11.59 -30.78 10.41
C GLY A 407 11.29 -29.58 11.31
N VAL A 408 12.26 -29.11 12.09
CA VAL A 408 12.16 -27.89 12.92
C VAL A 408 11.96 -26.66 12.06
N VAL A 409 12.79 -26.44 11.04
CA VAL A 409 12.72 -25.27 10.15
C VAL A 409 11.36 -25.23 9.45
N LEU A 410 10.89 -26.36 8.90
CA LEU A 410 9.57 -26.46 8.30
C LEU A 410 8.44 -26.25 9.32
N LEU A 411 8.56 -26.79 10.54
CA LEU A 411 7.56 -26.59 11.60
C LEU A 411 7.46 -25.10 11.99
N VAL A 412 8.59 -24.43 12.21
CA VAL A 412 8.65 -23.00 12.52
C VAL A 412 8.08 -22.19 11.37
N GLN A 413 8.47 -22.47 10.12
CA GLN A 413 7.97 -21.79 8.92
C GLN A 413 6.45 -21.97 8.72
N GLN A 414 5.91 -23.15 9.05
CA GLN A 414 4.47 -23.42 8.96
C GLN A 414 3.69 -22.71 10.08
N ILE A 415 4.22 -22.68 11.30
CA ILE A 415 3.71 -21.84 12.39
C ILE A 415 3.76 -20.36 12.00
N GLU A 416 4.83 -19.93 11.33
CA GLU A 416 5.01 -18.57 10.84
C GLU A 416 3.90 -18.19 9.86
N GLY A 417 3.77 -18.93 8.75
CA GLY A 417 2.81 -18.64 7.70
C GLY A 417 1.34 -18.81 8.11
N HIS A 418 1.00 -19.79 8.94
CA HIS A 418 -0.40 -20.12 9.27
C HIS A 418 -0.92 -19.48 10.56
N ILE A 419 -0.05 -19.12 11.50
CA ILE A 419 -0.45 -18.62 12.82
C ILE A 419 0.08 -17.20 13.05
N LEU A 420 1.39 -16.99 12.89
CA LEU A 420 2.03 -15.71 13.21
C LEU A 420 1.67 -14.65 12.19
N GLN A 421 1.83 -14.89 10.88
CA GLN A 421 1.52 -13.88 9.86
C GLN A 421 0.06 -13.38 9.94
N PRO A 422 -0.98 -14.25 10.07
CA PRO A 422 -2.37 -13.81 10.25
C PRO A 422 -2.63 -13.07 11.58
N PHE A 423 -1.90 -13.40 12.65
CA PHE A 423 -2.08 -12.78 13.97
C PHE A 423 -1.33 -11.45 14.11
N ILE A 424 -0.11 -11.37 13.55
CA ILE A 424 0.83 -10.27 13.72
C ILE A 424 0.67 -9.22 12.61
N LEU A 425 0.72 -9.62 11.34
CA LEU A 425 0.56 -8.71 10.19
C LEU A 425 -0.92 -8.53 9.84
N GLY A 426 -1.70 -9.61 9.92
CA GLY A 426 -3.15 -9.60 9.84
C GLY A 426 -3.73 -8.84 8.65
N ARG A 427 -4.87 -8.17 8.86
CA ARG A 427 -5.65 -7.53 7.79
C ARG A 427 -5.01 -6.25 7.23
N MET A 428 -3.80 -5.87 7.67
CA MET A 428 -3.16 -4.58 7.35
C MET A 428 -2.48 -4.56 5.98
N VAL A 429 -2.19 -5.71 5.35
CA VAL A 429 -1.56 -5.73 4.02
C VAL A 429 -2.11 -6.82 3.10
N ARG A 430 -3.15 -6.47 2.32
CA ARG A 430 -3.62 -7.29 1.19
C ARG A 430 -2.73 -7.05 -0.05
N VAL A 431 -1.46 -7.48 0.02
CA VAL A 431 -0.56 -7.48 -1.15
C VAL A 431 -0.68 -8.82 -1.88
N HIS A 432 -0.66 -8.79 -3.20
CA HIS A 432 -0.54 -10.02 -3.98
C HIS A 432 0.89 -10.60 -3.83
N PRO A 433 1.08 -11.90 -3.53
CA PRO A 433 2.43 -12.48 -3.31
C PRO A 433 3.42 -12.22 -4.46
N LEU A 434 2.94 -12.28 -5.71
CA LEU A 434 3.76 -11.94 -6.89
C LEU A 434 4.38 -10.53 -6.81
N ALA A 435 3.65 -9.53 -6.30
CA ALA A 435 4.17 -8.17 -6.16
C ALA A 435 5.27 -8.09 -5.09
N VAL A 436 5.16 -8.88 -4.02
CA VAL A 436 6.21 -9.01 -3.00
C VAL A 436 7.46 -9.63 -3.62
N VAL A 437 7.34 -10.75 -4.33
CA VAL A 437 8.47 -11.45 -4.97
C VAL A 437 9.18 -10.57 -6.02
N LEU A 438 8.41 -9.98 -6.95
CA LEU A 438 8.98 -9.09 -7.97
C LEU A 438 9.57 -7.81 -7.36
N GLY A 439 8.95 -7.29 -6.29
CA GLY A 439 9.44 -6.12 -5.56
C GLY A 439 10.75 -6.38 -4.83
N VAL A 440 10.87 -7.52 -4.14
CA VAL A 440 12.12 -7.96 -3.50
C VAL A 440 13.20 -8.15 -4.56
N ALA A 441 12.91 -8.84 -5.67
CA ALA A 441 13.87 -9.03 -6.76
C ALA A 441 14.34 -7.69 -7.37
N ALA A 442 13.43 -6.76 -7.66
CA ALA A 442 13.77 -5.44 -8.16
C ALA A 442 14.57 -4.61 -7.12
N GLY A 443 14.22 -4.69 -5.84
CA GLY A 443 14.96 -4.07 -4.75
C GLY A 443 16.39 -4.59 -4.65
N SER A 444 16.56 -5.92 -4.70
CA SER A 444 17.88 -6.58 -4.74
C SER A 444 18.72 -6.13 -5.94
N MET A 445 18.11 -6.01 -7.13
CA MET A 445 18.83 -5.58 -8.34
C MET A 445 19.23 -4.10 -8.33
N LEU A 446 18.43 -3.23 -7.71
CA LEU A 446 18.67 -1.77 -7.68
C LEU A 446 19.60 -1.34 -6.55
N ALA A 447 19.53 -2.01 -5.40
CA ALA A 447 20.12 -1.54 -4.14
C ALA A 447 20.59 -2.68 -3.22
N GLY A 448 20.77 -3.90 -3.74
CA GLY A 448 21.23 -5.06 -2.98
C GLY A 448 20.31 -5.42 -1.81
N ILE A 449 20.91 -5.98 -0.75
CA ILE A 449 20.21 -6.40 0.47
C ILE A 449 19.36 -5.26 1.09
N PRO A 450 19.87 -4.00 1.24
CA PRO A 450 19.03 -2.89 1.71
C PRO A 450 17.78 -2.65 0.86
N GLY A 451 17.90 -2.74 -0.47
CA GLY A 451 16.76 -2.61 -1.38
C GLY A 451 15.72 -3.71 -1.18
N ALA A 452 16.17 -4.95 -0.99
CA ALA A 452 15.31 -6.11 -0.73
C ALA A 452 14.47 -5.94 0.56
N ILE A 453 15.11 -5.47 1.65
CA ILE A 453 14.45 -5.23 2.96
C ILE A 453 13.41 -4.11 2.85
N VAL A 454 13.73 -3.03 2.13
CA VAL A 454 12.84 -1.85 1.98
C VAL A 454 11.66 -2.12 1.04
N ALA A 455 11.82 -3.00 0.05
CA ALA A 455 10.81 -3.22 -1.00
C ALA A 455 9.42 -3.59 -0.47
N VAL A 456 9.34 -4.55 0.45
CA VAL A 456 8.05 -5.07 0.97
C VAL A 456 7.26 -4.01 1.75
N PRO A 457 7.84 -3.29 2.75
CA PRO A 457 7.14 -2.18 3.40
C PRO A 457 6.80 -1.03 2.44
N LEU A 458 7.64 -0.75 1.43
CA LEU A 458 7.31 0.25 0.40
C LEU A 458 6.06 -0.13 -0.39
N ILE A 459 5.93 -1.40 -0.79
CA ILE A 459 4.75 -1.93 -1.49
C ILE A 459 3.52 -1.91 -0.57
N ALA A 460 3.67 -2.28 0.71
CA ALA A 460 2.61 -2.22 1.71
C ALA A 460 2.04 -0.81 1.89
N VAL A 461 2.92 0.19 1.99
CA VAL A 461 2.57 1.62 2.05
C VAL A 461 1.93 2.07 0.75
N THR A 462 2.52 1.74 -0.40
CA THR A 462 2.01 2.14 -1.72
C THR A 462 0.61 1.61 -1.96
N ASN A 463 0.36 0.32 -1.66
CA ASN A 463 -0.95 -0.30 -1.73
C ASN A 463 -1.95 0.43 -0.81
N THR A 464 -1.56 0.74 0.43
CA THR A 464 -2.39 1.49 1.39
C THR A 464 -2.78 2.88 0.85
N VAL A 465 -1.80 3.62 0.30
CA VAL A 465 -2.02 4.96 -0.26
C VAL A 465 -2.91 4.88 -1.49
N VAL A 466 -2.65 3.98 -2.43
CA VAL A 466 -3.44 3.82 -3.66
C VAL A 466 -4.87 3.39 -3.36
N SER A 467 -5.08 2.39 -2.48
CA SER A 467 -6.41 1.97 -2.06
C SER A 467 -7.18 3.10 -1.38
N TYR A 468 -6.52 3.87 -0.51
CA TYR A 468 -7.16 5.01 0.16
C TYR A 468 -7.51 6.14 -0.81
N LEU A 469 -6.61 6.49 -1.73
CA LEU A 469 -6.86 7.55 -2.70
C LEU A 469 -7.98 7.16 -3.67
N ARG A 470 -8.08 5.90 -4.11
CA ARG A 470 -9.20 5.42 -4.93
C ARG A 470 -10.54 5.56 -4.20
N ALA A 471 -10.64 5.03 -2.98
CA ALA A 471 -11.85 5.17 -2.16
C ALA A 471 -12.19 6.65 -1.88
N TYR A 472 -11.19 7.53 -1.75
CA TYR A 472 -11.42 8.97 -1.61
C TYR A 472 -11.98 9.62 -2.87
N GLN A 473 -11.51 9.23 -4.07
CA GLN A 473 -12.06 9.73 -5.34
C GLN A 473 -13.51 9.23 -5.53
N GLU A 474 -13.76 7.93 -5.32
CA GLU A 474 -15.11 7.33 -5.40
C GLU A 474 -16.12 8.07 -4.49
N GLU A 475 -15.73 8.36 -3.24
CA GLU A 475 -16.56 9.11 -2.29
C GLU A 475 -16.72 10.60 -2.67
N ALA A 476 -15.76 11.19 -3.39
CA ALA A 476 -15.87 12.56 -3.90
C ALA A 476 -16.82 12.63 -5.11
N ASP A 477 -16.69 11.70 -6.06
CA ASP A 477 -17.57 11.56 -7.22
C ASP A 477 -19.02 11.29 -6.80
N HIS A 478 -19.22 10.46 -5.75
CA HIS A 478 -20.55 10.22 -5.16
C HIS A 478 -21.16 11.44 -4.45
N ARG A 479 -20.36 12.43 -4.01
CA ARG A 479 -20.89 13.71 -3.49
C ARG A 479 -21.26 14.63 -4.64
N ALA A 480 -20.36 14.80 -5.61
CA ALA A 480 -20.60 15.61 -6.81
C ALA A 480 -21.86 15.15 -7.57
N GLY A 481 -22.08 13.84 -7.71
CA GLY A 481 -23.29 13.29 -8.32
C GLY A 481 -24.58 13.56 -7.54
N ARG A 482 -24.53 13.58 -6.20
CA ARG A 482 -25.69 13.92 -5.35
C ARG A 482 -26.06 15.40 -5.45
N ASP A 483 -25.07 16.29 -5.52
CA ASP A 483 -25.31 17.74 -5.61
C ASP A 483 -26.02 18.10 -6.92
N VAL A 484 -25.64 17.46 -8.04
CA VAL A 484 -26.32 17.61 -9.34
C VAL A 484 -27.78 17.14 -9.27
N GLN A 485 -28.05 16.05 -8.56
CA GLN A 485 -29.38 15.45 -8.51
C GLN A 485 -30.31 16.14 -7.48
N GLY A 486 -29.76 16.66 -6.38
CA GLY A 486 -30.49 17.50 -5.42
C GLY A 486 -30.85 18.89 -5.98
N GLY A 487 -30.01 19.44 -6.87
CA GLY A 487 -30.32 20.68 -7.58
C GLY A 487 -31.57 20.59 -8.47
N ALA A 488 -31.83 19.42 -9.06
CA ALA A 488 -33.03 19.18 -9.87
C ALA A 488 -34.32 19.26 -9.04
N THR A 489 -34.32 18.76 -7.81
CA THR A 489 -35.52 18.75 -6.94
C THR A 489 -35.92 20.17 -6.47
N VAL A 490 -34.97 21.11 -6.39
CA VAL A 490 -35.28 22.51 -6.06
C VAL A 490 -35.90 23.25 -7.26
N ALA A 491 -35.55 22.87 -8.49
CA ALA A 491 -36.12 23.44 -9.71
C ALA A 491 -37.57 22.99 -9.99
N GLU A 492 -38.03 21.90 -9.36
CA GLU A 492 -39.40 21.37 -9.53
C GLU A 492 -40.42 22.06 -8.60
N LEU A 493 -39.96 22.87 -7.63
CA LEU A 493 -40.81 23.72 -6.77
C LEU A 493 -41.17 25.07 -7.42
N THR A 494 -41.48 25.06 -8.72
CA THR A 494 -41.97 26.24 -9.44
C THR A 494 -43.27 26.75 -8.79
N PRO A 495 -43.40 28.05 -8.46
CA PRO A 495 -44.63 28.57 -7.89
C PRO A 495 -45.82 28.33 -8.82
N THR A 496 -46.87 27.69 -8.31
CA THR A 496 -48.12 27.52 -9.07
C THR A 496 -48.72 28.91 -9.33
N GLU A 497 -48.96 29.21 -10.60
CA GLU A 497 -49.50 30.49 -11.05
C GLU A 497 -50.89 30.73 -10.41
N PRO A 498 -51.15 31.91 -9.80
CA PRO A 498 -52.42 32.16 -9.12
C PRO A 498 -53.58 32.23 -10.13
N PRO A 499 -54.77 31.71 -9.79
CA PRO A 499 -55.91 31.71 -10.70
C PRO A 499 -56.32 33.15 -11.07
N GLY A 500 -56.57 33.36 -12.37
CA GLY A 500 -56.60 34.68 -12.99
C GLY A 500 -57.59 35.69 -12.37
N SER A 501 -57.15 36.95 -12.33
CA SER A 501 -57.98 38.09 -11.95
C SER A 501 -59.07 38.34 -12.99
N THR A 502 -60.32 38.04 -12.64
CA THR A 502 -61.49 38.44 -13.42
C THR A 502 -61.66 39.96 -13.35
N GLU A 503 -61.48 40.64 -14.47
CA GLU A 503 -61.67 42.09 -14.59
C GLU A 503 -63.18 42.45 -14.51
N PRO A 504 -63.60 43.36 -13.60
CA PRO A 504 -65.01 43.73 -13.47
C PRO A 504 -65.44 44.76 -14.54
N PRO A 505 -66.66 44.68 -15.08
CA PRO A 505 -67.12 45.60 -16.12
C PRO A 505 -67.36 47.02 -15.58
N LEU A 506 -66.82 48.02 -16.26
CA LEU A 506 -67.05 49.43 -15.99
C LEU A 506 -68.40 49.90 -16.55
N THR A 507 -69.28 50.44 -15.70
CA THR A 507 -70.27 51.53 -15.93
C THR A 507 -71.26 51.61 -14.75
N PRO A 508 -72.05 52.70 -14.55
CA PRO A 508 -72.18 53.91 -15.38
C PRO A 508 -71.86 55.23 -14.66
N GLY A 509 -71.42 56.22 -15.43
CA GLY A 509 -71.55 57.63 -15.04
C GLY A 509 -72.93 58.16 -15.44
N ALA A 510 -73.67 58.76 -14.51
CA ALA A 510 -74.89 59.50 -14.77
C ALA A 510 -74.78 60.89 -14.14
N THR A 511 -74.91 61.93 -14.96
CA THR A 511 -75.05 63.34 -14.54
C THR A 511 -76.34 63.90 -15.09
N ASP A 512 -77.09 64.61 -14.25
CA ASP A 512 -78.36 65.27 -14.56
C ASP A 512 -78.33 66.12 -15.86
N ARG A 513 -79.30 65.93 -16.75
CA ARG A 513 -80.47 66.84 -16.92
C ARG A 513 -81.43 66.40 -18.02
#